data_AF-A0A7W9BN23-F1
#
_entry.id   AF-A0A7W9BN23-F1
#
_cell.length_a   1.000
_cell.length_b   1.000
_cell.length_c   1.000
_cell.angle_alpha   90.00
_cell.angle_beta   90.00
_cell.angle_gamma   90.00
#
_symmetry.space_group_name_H-M   'P 1'
#
loop_
_entity.id
_entity.type
_entity.pdbx_description
1 polymer ?
#
loop_
_entity_poly.entity_id
_entity_poly.type
_entity_poly.pdbx_seq_one_letter_code
_entity_poly.pdbx_strand_id
1 'polypeptide(L)' 'MNDEATPIARLIGPDGKSIVGLVYVWETSELAILWLNPRKTAAFVDPKIGASMWATAKSRTPEDVIALLGRLQTLAKQS' A
#
# COMPACT_ATOMS: atom_id res chain seq x y z
N MET A 1 -0.07 13.05 21.44
CA MET A 1 -0.04 12.88 19.99
C MET A 1 0.51 11.50 19.76
N ASN A 2 -0.26 10.60 19.15
CA ASN A 2 0.23 9.27 18.87
C ASN A 2 0.78 9.31 17.45
N ASP A 3 2.09 9.49 17.29
CA ASP A 3 2.79 9.56 15.99
C ASP A 3 2.84 8.18 15.28
N GLU A 4 1.82 7.34 15.49
CA GLU A 4 1.82 5.95 15.06
C GLU A 4 1.05 5.82 13.75
N ALA A 5 1.79 5.56 12.67
CA ALA A 5 1.18 5.17 11.42
C ALA A 5 0.39 3.86 11.60
N THR A 6 -0.82 3.81 11.07
CA THR A 6 -1.69 2.63 11.16
C THR A 6 -1.53 1.77 9.91
N PRO A 7 -1.31 0.44 10.04
CA PRO A 7 -1.30 -0.45 8.88
C PRO A 7 -2.72 -0.62 8.32
N ILE A 8 -2.89 -0.34 7.03
CA ILE A 8 -4.21 -0.40 6.36
C ILE A 8 -4.31 -1.47 5.28
N ALA A 9 -3.17 -1.92 4.73
CA ALA A 9 -3.15 -2.98 3.73
C ALA A 9 -1.82 -3.74 3.73
N ARG A 10 -1.84 -4.92 3.12
CA ARG A 10 -0.67 -5.77 2.90
C ARG A 10 -0.27 -5.70 1.44
N LEU A 11 1.03 -5.75 1.19
CA LEU A 11 1.57 -6.01 -0.14
C LEU A 11 1.80 -7.51 -0.27
N ILE A 12 1.08 -8.13 -1.19
CA ILE A 12 1.11 -9.56 -1.45
C ILE A 12 2.04 -9.83 -2.63
N GLY A 13 2.92 -10.81 -2.48
CA GLY A 13 3.84 -11.25 -3.53
C GLY A 13 3.13 -11.97 -4.69
N PRO A 14 3.86 -12.29 -5.78
CA PRO A 14 3.29 -12.95 -6.96
C PRO A 14 2.73 -14.35 -6.68
N ASP A 15 3.15 -14.99 -5.60
CA ASP A 15 2.63 -16.29 -5.15
C ASP A 15 1.22 -16.20 -4.53
N GLY A 16 0.67 -14.99 -4.40
CA GLY A 16 -0.65 -14.72 -3.84
C GLY A 16 -0.76 -14.95 -2.34
N LYS A 17 0.34 -15.27 -1.65
CA LYS A 17 0.36 -15.71 -0.24
C LYS A 17 1.38 -14.96 0.60
N SER A 18 2.57 -14.71 0.07
CA SER A 18 3.64 -14.03 0.79
C SER A 18 3.26 -12.57 1.06
N ILE A 19 3.31 -12.14 2.32
CA ILE A 19 3.30 -10.72 2.64
C ILE A 19 4.74 -10.20 2.45
N VAL A 20 4.93 -9.30 1.49
CA VAL A 20 6.26 -8.73 1.15
C VAL A 20 6.42 -7.30 1.68
N GLY A 21 5.32 -6.68 2.09
CA GLY A 21 5.29 -5.35 2.69
C GLY A 21 3.94 -5.02 3.29
N LEU A 22 3.86 -3.84 3.90
CA LEU A 22 2.65 -3.28 4.49
C LEU A 22 2.47 -1.84 3.98
N VAL A 23 1.23 -1.44 3.79
CA VAL A 23 0.83 -0.06 3.53
C VAL A 23 0.34 0.55 4.82
N TYR A 24 0.91 1.68 5.17
CA TYR A 24 0.58 2.46 6.35
C TYR A 24 -0.08 3.77 5.94
N VAL A 25 -0.90 4.30 6.84
CA VAL A 25 -1.42 5.66 6.77
C VAL A 25 -0.98 6.43 8.01
N TRP A 26 -0.46 7.63 7.79
CA TRP A 26 -0.16 8.59 8.87
C TRP A 26 -1.42 9.37 9.25
N GLU A 27 -1.42 10.05 10.41
CA GLU A 27 -2.51 10.96 10.78
C GLU A 27 -2.73 12.07 9.73
N THR A 28 -1.66 12.47 9.04
CA THR A 28 -1.69 13.39 7.90
C THR A 28 -2.35 12.79 6.65
N SER A 29 -2.84 11.55 6.69
CA SER A 29 -3.36 10.81 5.52
C SER A 29 -2.32 10.57 4.41
N GLU A 30 -1.04 10.74 4.72
CA GLU A 30 0.05 10.31 3.86
C GLU A 30 0.16 8.78 3.90
N LEU A 31 0.40 8.15 2.75
CA LEU A 31 0.64 6.72 2.66
C LEU A 31 2.13 6.42 2.67
N ALA A 32 2.52 5.40 3.43
CA ALA A 32 3.88 4.89 3.44
C ALA A 32 3.89 3.38 3.19
N ILE A 33 5.01 2.88 2.68
CA ILE A 33 5.22 1.45 2.48
C ILE A 33 6.35 0.99 3.39
N LEU A 34 6.06 -0.01 4.22
CA LEU A 34 7.08 -0.78 4.93
C LEU A 34 7.36 -2.06 4.14
N TRP A 35 8.57 -2.19 3.61
CA TRP A 35 9.02 -3.42 2.96
C TRP A 35 9.53 -4.42 3.99
N LEU A 36 8.87 -5.58 4.08
CA LEU A 36 9.31 -6.68 4.96
C LEU A 36 10.40 -7.53 4.29
N ASN A 37 10.36 -7.61 2.95
CA ASN A 37 11.40 -8.23 2.16
C ASN A 37 11.67 -7.41 0.88
N PRO A 38 12.64 -6.49 0.90
CA PRO A 38 12.89 -5.59 -0.22
C PRO A 38 13.39 -6.29 -1.49
N ARG A 39 13.78 -7.58 -1.41
CA ARG A 39 14.15 -8.38 -2.59
C ARG A 39 12.95 -9.03 -3.28
N LYS A 40 11.77 -9.05 -2.63
CA LYS A 40 10.56 -9.63 -3.20
C LYS A 40 9.67 -8.54 -3.79
N THR A 41 9.21 -8.77 -5.00
CA THR A 41 8.26 -7.89 -5.69
C THR A 41 6.87 -7.99 -5.05
N ALA A 42 6.18 -6.87 -4.89
CA ALA A 42 4.74 -6.85 -4.61
C ALA A 42 3.95 -7.01 -5.91
N ALA A 43 2.91 -7.83 -5.88
CA ALA A 43 1.98 -8.01 -6.98
C ALA A 43 0.61 -7.36 -6.70
N PHE A 44 0.13 -7.39 -5.45
CA PHE A 44 -1.21 -6.88 -5.11
C PHE A 44 -1.23 -6.14 -3.77
N VAL A 45 -2.18 -5.22 -3.62
CA VAL A 45 -2.52 -4.58 -2.34
C VAL A 45 -3.79 -5.22 -1.78
N ASP A 46 -3.77 -5.65 -0.52
CA ASP A 46 -4.89 -6.35 0.14
C ASP A 46 -5.11 -5.93 1.61
N PRO A 47 -6.27 -5.34 1.97
CA PRO A 47 -7.38 -4.98 1.08
C PRO A 47 -7.03 -3.81 0.15
N LYS A 48 -7.84 -3.60 -0.91
CA LYS A 48 -7.74 -2.38 -1.74
C LYS A 48 -7.93 -1.13 -0.88
N ILE A 49 -7.22 -0.07 -1.23
CA ILE A 49 -7.33 1.22 -0.55
C ILE A 49 -8.60 1.91 -1.06
N GLY A 50 -9.48 2.28 -0.14
CA GLY A 50 -10.76 2.91 -0.48
C GLY A 50 -10.58 4.22 -1.26
N ALA A 51 -11.53 4.51 -2.16
CA ALA A 51 -11.46 5.68 -3.04
C ALA A 51 -11.36 7.02 -2.30
N SER A 52 -12.02 7.15 -1.14
CA SER A 52 -11.93 8.33 -0.27
C SER A 52 -10.52 8.55 0.26
N MET A 53 -9.89 7.50 0.80
CA MET A 53 -8.50 7.54 1.26
C MET A 53 -7.54 7.87 0.11
N TRP A 54 -7.76 7.25 -1.04
CA TRP A 54 -6.94 7.45 -2.24
C TRP A 54 -6.99 8.90 -2.73
N ALA A 55 -8.16 9.55 -2.70
CA ALA A 55 -8.32 10.94 -3.09
C ALA A 55 -7.52 11.89 -2.19
N THR A 56 -7.56 11.67 -0.88
CA THR A 56 -6.78 12.47 0.09
C THR A 56 -5.28 12.24 -0.07
N ALA A 57 -4.86 10.96 -0.13
CA ALA A 57 -3.46 10.56 -0.18
C ALA A 57 -2.72 11.13 -1.39
N LYS A 58 -3.38 11.25 -2.56
CA LYS A 58 -2.79 11.82 -3.78
C LYS A 58 -2.16 13.21 -3.61
N SER A 59 -2.69 14.02 -2.70
CA SER A 59 -2.20 15.40 -2.47
C SER A 59 -1.12 15.51 -1.39
N ARG A 60 -0.87 14.41 -0.65
CA ARG A 60 -0.02 14.39 0.56
C ARG A 60 1.08 13.34 0.53
N THR A 61 1.01 12.44 -0.44
CA THR A 61 1.94 11.32 -0.59
C THR A 61 2.79 11.56 -1.84
N PRO A 62 4.10 11.24 -1.80
CA PRO A 62 4.93 11.23 -3.00
C PRO A 62 4.29 10.49 -4.19
N GLU A 63 4.43 11.07 -5.38
CA GLU A 63 3.76 10.59 -6.60
C GLU A 63 4.18 9.16 -6.97
N ASP A 64 5.42 8.78 -6.67
CA ASP A 64 5.96 7.44 -6.93
C ASP A 64 5.28 6.37 -6.07
N VAL A 65 5.03 6.66 -4.79
CA VAL A 65 4.29 5.78 -3.88
C VAL A 65 2.84 5.64 -4.35
N ILE A 66 2.18 6.74 -4.73
CA ILE A 66 0.83 6.71 -5.30
C ILE A 66 0.78 5.92 -6.61
N ALA A 67 1.73 6.12 -7.51
CA ALA A 67 1.80 5.41 -8.77
C ALA A 67 2.00 3.90 -8.55
N LEU A 68 2.89 3.51 -7.64
CA LEU A 68 3.14 2.11 -7.29
C LEU A 68 1.89 1.46 -6.71
N LEU A 69 1.32 2.03 -5.65
CA LEU A 69 0.13 1.49 -5.00
C LEU A 69 -1.07 1.46 -5.96
N GLY A 70 -1.18 2.43 -6.87
CA GLY A 70 -2.21 2.47 -7.90
C GLY A 70 -2.11 1.29 -8.86
N ARG A 71 -0.89 1.00 -9.34
CA ARG A 71 -0.63 -0.19 -10.18
C ARG A 71 -0.99 -1.48 -9.45
N LEU A 72 -0.53 -1.63 -8.20
CA LEU A 72 -0.78 -2.84 -7.41
C LEU A 72 -2.27 -3.07 -7.07
N GLN A 73 -3.09 -2.02 -7.02
CA GLN A 73 -4.55 -2.13 -6.83
C GLN A 73 -5.31 -2.54 -8.10
N THR A 74 -4.75 -2.29 -9.28
CA THR A 74 -5.33 -2.72 -10.57
C THR A 74 -5.00 -4.17 -10.89
N LEU A 75 -3.88 -4.67 -10.38
CA LEU A 75 -3.54 -6.08 -10.46
C LEU A 75 -4.57 -6.87 -9.63
N ALA A 76 -5.34 -7.72 -10.29
CA ALA A 76 -6.31 -8.59 -9.63
C ALA A 76 -5.60 -9.83 -9.10
N LYS A 77 -6.02 -10.29 -7.91
CA LYS A 77 -5.64 -11.61 -7.39
C LYS A 77 -6.03 -12.64 -8.46
N GLN A 78 -5.06 -13.17 -9.20
CA GLN A 78 -5.33 -14.27 -10.13
C GLN A 78 -5.86 -15.41 -9.27
N SER A 79 -7.15 -15.68 -9.43
CA SER A 79 -7.91 -16.67 -8.66
C SER A 79 -7.78 -18.02 -9.34
#